data_AF-A0A6V7WFG8-F1
#
_entry.id   AF-A0A6V7WFG8-F1
#
_cell.length_a   1.000
_cell.length_b   1.000
_cell.length_c   1.000
_cell.angle_alpha   90.00
_cell.angle_beta   90.00
_cell.angle_gamma   90.00
#
_symmetry.space_group_name_H-M   'P 1'
#
loop_
_entity.id
_entity.type
_entity.pdbx_description
1 polymer ?
#
loop_
_entity_poly.entity_id
_entity_poly.type
_entity_poly.pdbx_seq_one_letter_code
_entity_poly.pdbx_strand_id
1 'polypeptide(L)'
;MYDTAKGTILNLIYMVENHGFVPNGVRVYYLSRSQPPLLTPMVYEYFLATGDVDFVQQVLPALEKEQTFWNLNRARSFLDPETKEELFQYYQYRAAMKFPRPESYREDRKG
;
A
#
# COMPACT_ATOMS: atom_id res chain seq x y z
N MET A 1 21.66 -12.22 -5.12
CA MET A 1 20.30 -12.09 -4.53
C MET A 1 19.68 -10.72 -4.75
N TYR A 2 20.44 -9.68 -5.13
CA TYR A 2 19.89 -8.35 -5.43
C TYR A 2 18.94 -8.32 -6.64
N ASP A 3 19.19 -9.14 -7.67
CA ASP A 3 18.29 -9.22 -8.84
C ASP A 3 16.88 -9.68 -8.47
N THR A 4 16.76 -10.66 -7.56
CA THR A 4 15.47 -11.14 -7.06
C THR A 4 14.76 -10.06 -6.25
N ALA A 5 15.50 -9.30 -5.43
CA ALA A 5 14.95 -8.17 -4.68
C ALA A 5 14.44 -7.08 -5.61
N LYS A 6 15.25 -6.68 -6.61
CA LYS A 6 14.88 -5.72 -7.66
C LYS A 6 13.63 -6.18 -8.43
N GLY A 7 13.58 -7.45 -8.83
CA GLY A 7 12.42 -8.04 -9.51
C GLY A 7 11.16 -8.05 -8.63
N THR A 8 11.30 -8.31 -7.34
CA THR A 8 10.17 -8.25 -6.39
C THR A 8 9.65 -6.82 -6.27
N ILE A 9 10.54 -5.83 -6.14
CA ILE A 9 10.16 -4.41 -6.14
C ILE A 9 9.42 -4.06 -7.44
N LEU A 10 9.96 -4.43 -8.60
CA LEU A 10 9.33 -4.17 -9.90
C LEU A 10 7.93 -4.79 -10.02
N ASN A 11 7.72 -5.98 -9.48
CA ASN A 11 6.39 -6.60 -9.44
C ASN A 11 5.39 -5.77 -8.61
N LEU A 12 5.84 -5.20 -7.48
CA LEU A 12 4.99 -4.34 -6.64
C LEU A 12 4.76 -2.97 -7.29
N ILE A 13 5.77 -2.40 -7.94
CA ILE A 13 5.65 -1.18 -8.74
C ILE A 13 4.59 -1.36 -9.83
N TYR A 14 4.61 -2.49 -10.54
CA TYR A 14 3.58 -2.81 -11.53
C TYR A 14 2.17 -2.81 -10.92
N MET A 15 1.99 -3.32 -9.69
CA MET A 15 0.68 -3.26 -9.02
C MET A 15 0.25 -1.83 -8.73
N VAL A 16 1.18 -0.97 -8.27
CA VAL A 16 0.89 0.45 -8.02
C VAL A 16 0.55 1.18 -9.33
N GLU A 17 1.24 0.88 -10.43
CA GLU A 17 0.95 1.48 -11.72
C GLU A 17 -0.46 1.14 -12.22
N ASN A 18 -0.87 -0.12 -12.09
CA ASN A 18 -2.15 -0.62 -12.63
C ASN A 18 -3.33 -0.42 -11.67
N HIS A 19 -3.11 -0.37 -10.36
CA HIS A 19 -4.18 -0.34 -9.35
C HIS A 19 -4.09 0.84 -8.37
N GLY A 20 -2.99 1.60 -8.39
CA GLY A 20 -2.76 2.75 -7.51
C GLY A 20 -2.13 2.42 -6.16
N PHE A 21 -2.02 1.14 -5.79
CA PHE A 21 -1.47 0.68 -4.52
C PHE A 21 -1.01 -0.78 -4.61
N VAL A 22 -0.19 -1.24 -3.65
CA VAL A 22 0.09 -2.67 -3.50
C VAL A 22 -1.09 -3.39 -2.84
N PRO A 23 -1.81 -4.29 -3.55
CA PRO A 23 -2.88 -5.07 -2.93
C PRO A 23 -2.31 -6.07 -1.92
N ASN A 24 -3.16 -6.57 -1.02
CA ASN A 24 -2.78 -7.61 -0.05
C ASN A 24 -2.24 -8.91 -0.70
N GLY A 25 -2.50 -9.11 -1.99
CA GLY A 25 -1.89 -10.13 -2.81
C GLY A 25 -2.32 -9.98 -4.27
N VAL A 26 -1.65 -10.67 -5.18
CA VAL A 26 -1.90 -10.57 -6.63
C VAL A 26 -3.08 -11.46 -7.05
N ARG A 27 -4.25 -11.18 -6.49
CA ARG A 27 -5.52 -11.87 -6.82
C ARG A 27 -6.65 -10.85 -6.87
N VAL A 28 -7.60 -11.03 -7.79
CA VAL A 28 -8.67 -10.07 -8.05
C VAL A 28 -9.46 -9.67 -6.80
N TYR A 29 -9.71 -10.61 -5.89
CA TYR A 29 -10.44 -10.38 -4.65
C TYR A 29 -9.66 -9.58 -3.59
N TYR A 30 -8.38 -9.26 -3.82
CA TYR A 30 -7.57 -8.38 -2.98
C TYR A 30 -7.55 -6.93 -3.47
N LEU A 31 -8.11 -6.60 -4.64
CA LEU A 31 -8.16 -5.22 -5.15
C LEU A 31 -9.01 -4.26 -4.31
N SER A 32 -9.65 -4.75 -3.24
CA SER A 32 -10.39 -3.93 -2.28
C SER A 32 -9.60 -3.56 -1.01
N ARG A 33 -8.39 -4.12 -0.82
CA ARG A 33 -7.57 -3.93 0.40
C ARG A 33 -6.07 -4.01 0.12
N SER A 34 -5.31 -3.16 0.80
CA SER A 34 -3.85 -3.20 0.80
C SER A 34 -3.35 -4.01 2.01
N GLN A 35 -2.04 -3.98 2.22
CA GLN A 35 -1.30 -4.53 3.35
C GLN A 35 -0.38 -3.43 3.91
N PRO A 36 0.41 -3.67 4.97
CA PRO A 36 1.38 -2.68 5.43
C PRO A 36 2.26 -2.15 4.27
N PRO A 37 2.36 -0.82 4.09
CA PRO A 37 3.06 -0.23 2.94
C PRO A 37 4.57 -0.31 3.12
N LEU A 38 5.18 -1.34 2.53
CA LEU A 38 6.62 -1.60 2.62
C LEU A 38 7.39 -1.29 1.33
N LEU A 39 6.75 -0.79 0.27
CA LEU A 39 7.40 -0.62 -1.03
C LEU A 39 8.53 0.42 -0.98
N THR A 40 8.29 1.60 -0.42
CA THR A 40 9.32 2.64 -0.23
C THR A 40 10.50 2.14 0.61
N PRO A 41 10.32 1.52 1.81
CA PRO A 41 11.45 0.99 2.54
C PRO A 41 12.15 -0.15 1.80
N MET A 42 11.46 -0.98 1.02
CA MET A 42 12.12 -2.00 0.18
C MET A 42 13.05 -1.36 -0.86
N VAL A 43 12.63 -0.28 -1.53
CA VAL A 43 13.48 0.47 -2.47
C VAL A 43 14.66 1.10 -1.73
N TYR A 44 14.43 1.65 -0.54
CA TYR A 44 15.48 2.26 0.27
C TYR A 44 16.56 1.25 0.69
N GLU A 45 16.16 0.09 1.22
CA GLU A 45 17.08 -0.98 1.60
C GLU A 45 17.85 -1.52 0.38
N TYR A 46 17.17 -1.69 -0.76
CA TYR A 46 17.83 -2.07 -2.01
C TYR A 46 18.88 -1.04 -2.44
N PHE A 47 18.56 0.26 -2.34
CA PHE A 47 19.50 1.33 -2.65
C PHE A 47 20.71 1.32 -1.71
N LEU A 48 20.50 1.21 -0.39
CA LEU A 48 21.61 1.13 0.57
C LEU A 48 22.55 -0.05 0.28
N ALA A 49 22.01 -1.17 -0.19
CA ALA A 49 22.81 -2.35 -0.50
C ALA A 49 23.54 -2.28 -1.85
N THR A 50 23.09 -1.46 -2.80
CA THR A 50 23.56 -1.50 -4.20
C THR A 50 24.11 -0.18 -4.74
N GLY A 51 23.71 0.96 -4.18
CA GLY A 51 24.02 2.29 -4.71
C GLY A 51 23.34 2.63 -6.03
N ASP A 52 22.36 1.84 -6.48
CA ASP A 52 21.67 1.98 -7.77
C ASP A 52 20.69 3.16 -7.78
N VAL A 53 21.22 4.38 -7.91
CA VAL A 53 20.44 5.64 -7.93
C VAL A 53 19.49 5.70 -9.13
N ASP A 54 19.92 5.20 -10.29
CA ASP A 54 19.11 5.21 -11.51
C ASP A 54 17.81 4.41 -11.31
N PHE A 55 17.89 3.26 -10.64
CA PHE A 55 16.70 2.50 -10.27
C PHE A 55 15.78 3.27 -9.33
N VAL A 56 16.31 3.97 -8.32
CA VAL A 56 15.50 4.80 -7.42
C VAL A 56 14.76 5.89 -8.20
N GLN A 57 15.46 6.59 -9.10
CA GLN A 57 14.86 7.62 -9.96
C GLN A 57 13.77 7.04 -10.86
N GLN A 58 14.00 5.84 -11.41
CA GLN A 58 13.02 5.14 -12.26
C GLN A 58 11.73 4.83 -11.50
N VAL A 59 11.81 4.37 -10.26
CA VAL A 59 10.63 3.88 -9.50
C VAL A 59 9.96 4.96 -8.65
N LEU A 60 10.61 6.10 -8.43
CA LEU A 60 10.10 7.19 -7.59
C LEU A 60 8.66 7.64 -7.94
N PRO A 61 8.28 7.82 -9.23
CA PRO A 61 6.92 8.24 -9.57
C PRO A 61 5.84 7.25 -9.09
N ALA A 62 6.15 5.95 -9.09
CA ALA A 62 5.23 4.95 -8.57
C ALA A 62 5.17 4.96 -7.03
N LEU A 63 6.28 5.23 -6.34
CA LEU A 63 6.26 5.41 -4.88
C LEU A 63 5.38 6.60 -4.46
N GLU A 64 5.49 7.73 -5.17
CA GLU A 64 4.63 8.91 -4.95
C GLU A 64 3.15 8.61 -5.24
N LYS A 65 2.88 7.80 -6.27
CA LYS A 65 1.52 7.34 -6.59
C LYS A 65 0.94 6.49 -5.46
N GLU A 66 1.70 5.57 -4.88
CA GLU A 66 1.23 4.80 -3.71
C GLU A 66 1.02 5.70 -2.50
N GLN A 67 1.93 6.63 -2.21
CA GLN A 67 1.75 7.61 -1.12
C GLN A 67 0.46 8.43 -1.32
N THR A 68 0.18 8.86 -2.55
CA THR A 68 -1.05 9.56 -2.90
C THR A 68 -2.29 8.70 -2.63
N PHE A 69 -2.24 7.40 -2.95
CA PHE A 69 -3.31 6.49 -2.60
C PHE A 69 -3.54 6.43 -1.08
N TRP A 70 -2.49 6.33 -0.26
CA TRP A 70 -2.63 6.33 1.19
C TRP A 70 -3.23 7.64 1.72
N ASN A 71 -2.75 8.78 1.23
CA ASN A 71 -3.27 10.10 1.58
C ASN A 71 -4.76 10.22 1.26
N LEU A 72 -5.19 9.81 0.07
CA LEU A 72 -6.59 9.98 -0.35
C LEU A 72 -7.53 8.95 0.27
N ASN A 73 -7.08 7.70 0.45
CA ASN A 73 -7.97 6.58 0.75
C ASN A 73 -7.88 6.08 2.19
N ARG A 74 -6.80 6.40 2.90
CA ARG A 74 -6.46 5.82 4.21
C ARG A 74 -6.17 6.85 5.30
N ALA A 75 -5.88 8.10 4.94
CA ALA A 75 -5.75 9.19 5.90
C ALA A 75 -7.08 9.53 6.60
N ARG A 76 -7.00 9.83 7.89
CA ARG A 76 -8.11 10.31 8.72
C ARG A 76 -7.60 11.38 9.67
N SER A 77 -8.44 12.35 9.94
CA SER A 77 -8.21 13.36 10.97
C SER A 77 -8.77 12.86 12.30
N PHE A 78 -7.95 12.93 13.35
CA PHE A 78 -8.44 12.83 14.71
C PHE A 78 -8.89 14.23 15.15
N LEU A 79 -10.17 14.33 15.50
CA LEU A 79 -10.79 15.59 15.88
C LEU A 79 -10.93 15.67 17.40
N ASP A 80 -10.73 16.86 17.95
CA ASP A 80 -11.06 17.16 19.33
C ASP A 80 -12.56 16.85 19.60
N PRO A 81 -12.90 16.08 20.65
CA PRO A 81 -14.29 15.72 20.92
C PRO A 81 -15.22 16.92 21.19
N GLU A 82 -14.70 18.00 21.75
CA GLU A 82 -15.46 19.20 22.15
C GLU A 82 -15.44 20.26 21.05
N THR A 83 -14.26 20.67 20.58
CA THR A 83 -14.11 21.79 19.63
C THR A 83 -14.31 21.37 18.18
N LYS A 84 -14.22 20.06 17.88
CA LYS A 84 -14.19 19.48 16.53
C LYS A 84 -13.01 19.95 15.67
N GLU A 85 -12.02 20.60 16.26
CA GLU A 85 -10.79 20.99 15.57
C GLU A 85 -9.93 19.76 15.29
N GLU A 86 -9.21 19.78 14.16
CA GLU A 86 -8.29 18.71 13.82
C GLU A 86 -7.04 18.79 14.70
N LEU A 87 -6.74 17.70 15.42
CA LEU A 87 -5.56 17.59 16.27
C LEU A 87 -4.38 16.99 15.52
N PHE A 88 -4.61 15.88 14.81
CA PHE A 88 -3.59 15.22 13.99
C PHE A 88 -4.19 14.28 12.95
N GLN A 89 -3.44 14.05 11.88
CA GLN A 89 -3.77 13.08 10.85
C GLN A 89 -3.10 11.73 11.15
N TYR A 90 -3.82 10.64 10.91
CA TYR A 90 -3.33 9.28 11.01
C TYR A 90 -3.79 8.43 9.82
N TYR A 91 -3.18 7.26 9.62
CA TYR A 91 -3.60 6.31 8.60
C TYR A 91 -4.33 5.13 9.24
N GLN A 92 -5.39 4.67 8.59
CA GLN A 92 -6.19 3.54 9.04
C GLN A 92 -6.22 2.44 7.97
N TYR A 93 -5.95 1.20 8.36
CA TYR A 93 -6.23 0.04 7.51
C TYR A 93 -7.74 -0.10 7.28
N ARG A 94 -8.14 -0.17 6.02
CA ARG A 94 -9.54 -0.27 5.63
C ARG A 94 -9.69 -1.11 4.37
N ALA A 95 -10.71 -1.97 4.36
CA ALA A 95 -11.20 -2.64 3.16
C ALA A 95 -12.47 -1.95 2.65
N ALA A 96 -12.62 -1.80 1.33
CA ALA A 96 -13.84 -1.23 0.74
C ALA A 96 -15.00 -2.24 0.65
N MET A 97 -14.71 -3.53 0.79
CA MET A 97 -15.67 -4.61 0.65
C MET A 97 -16.57 -4.70 1.89
N LYS A 98 -17.89 -4.80 1.67
CA LYS A 98 -18.91 -4.96 2.73
C LYS A 98 -19.54 -6.37 2.77
N PHE A 99 -18.94 -7.31 2.05
CA PHE A 99 -19.42 -8.68 1.91
C PHE A 99 -18.35 -9.65 2.44
N PRO A 100 -18.73 -10.90 2.77
CA PRO A 100 -17.79 -11.96 3.12
C PRO A 100 -16.63 -12.06 2.13
N ARG A 101 -15.40 -12.23 2.65
CA ARG A 101 -14.20 -12.36 1.82
C ARG A 101 -14.32 -13.59 0.91
N PRO A 102 -14.08 -13.48 -0.41
CA PRO A 102 -14.18 -14.63 -1.31
C PRO A 102 -13.29 -15.82 -0.91
N GLU A 103 -12.09 -15.55 -0.41
CA GLU A 103 -11.15 -16.58 0.05
C GLU A 103 -11.49 -17.19 1.41
N SER A 104 -12.48 -16.65 2.13
CA SER A 104 -12.91 -17.11 3.46
C SER A 104 -14.44 -17.00 3.62
N TYR A 105 -15.17 -17.24 2.53
CA TYR A 105 -16.60 -16.92 2.45
C TYR A 105 -17.42 -17.68 3.50
N ARG A 106 -17.11 -18.96 3.71
CA ARG A 106 -17.85 -19.83 4.64
C ARG A 106 -17.66 -19.40 6.09
N GLU A 107 -16.47 -18.92 6.42
CA GLU A 107 -16.06 -18.46 7.73
C GLU A 107 -16.72 -17.10 8.05
N ASP A 108 -16.66 -16.16 7.09
CA ASP A 108 -17.21 -14.82 7.25
C ASP A 108 -18.74 -14.77 7.21
N ARG A 109 -19.43 -15.74 6.56
CA ARG A 109 -20.91 -15.78 6.53
C ARG A 109 -21.54 -16.10 7.89
N LYS A 110 -20.77 -16.62 8.84
CA LYS A 110 -21.26 -17.04 10.16
C LYS A 110 -21.09 -15.97 11.24
N GLY A 111 -20.36 -14.89 10.95
CA GLY A 111 -20.19 -13.72 11.83
C GLY A 111 -21.13 -12.60 11.42
#